data_AF-A0A645IUQ0-F1
#
_entry.id   AF-A0A645IUQ0-F1
#
_cell.length_a   1.000
_cell.length_b   1.000
_cell.length_c   1.000
_cell.angle_alpha   90.00
_cell.angle_beta   90.00
_cell.angle_gamma   90.00
#
_symmetry.space_group_name_H-M   'P 1'
#
loop_
_entity.id
_entity.type
_entity.pdbx_description
1 polymer ?
#
loop_
_entity_poly.entity_id
_entity_poly.type
_entity_poly.pdbx_seq_one_letter_code
_entity_poly.pdbx_strand_id
1 'polypeptide(L)' 'MCVGDIADRLDMTQSAVSHQLRVLRQNDLVKYRKEGKTVYYSLDDSHVENVLRQGIEHIKHKKGY' A
#
# COMPACT_ATOMS: atom_id res chain seq x y z
N MET A 1 8.13 3.67 1.60
CA MET A 1 7.60 4.44 2.75
C MET A 1 7.66 3.56 4.00
N CYS A 2 8.03 4.08 5.18
CA CYS A 2 8.05 3.25 6.39
C CYS A 2 6.66 3.13 7.02
N VAL A 3 6.48 2.20 7.96
CA VAL A 3 5.19 1.99 8.65
C VAL A 3 4.73 3.25 9.38
N GLY A 4 5.66 3.99 10.00
CA GLY A 4 5.37 5.26 10.69
C GLY A 4 4.84 6.31 9.73
N ASP A 5 5.53 6.55 8.61
CA ASP A 5 5.09 7.51 7.59
C ASP A 5 3.68 7.17 7.04
N ILE A 6 3.37 5.88 6.85
CA ILE A 6 2.06 5.44 6.36
C ILE A 6 0.99 5.66 7.44
N ALA A 7 1.31 5.37 8.69
CA ALA A 7 0.43 5.60 9.83
C ALA A 7 0.07 7.09 9.98
N ASP A 8 1.06 7.97 9.90
CA ASP A 8 0.86 9.42 10.01
C ASP A 8 0.03 9.99 8.85
N ARG A 9 0.26 9.51 7.61
CA ARG A 9 -0.50 9.97 6.43
C ARG A 9 -1.95 9.50 6.40
N LEU A 10 -2.24 8.35 6.99
CA LEU A 10 -3.57 7.75 7.00
C LEU A 10 -4.35 8.06 8.29
N ASP A 11 -3.74 8.78 9.24
CA ASP A 11 -4.27 8.99 10.60
C ASP A 11 -4.66 7.66 11.28
N MET A 12 -3.75 6.68 11.18
CA MET A 12 -3.93 5.33 11.70
C MET A 12 -2.82 4.95 12.67
N THR A 13 -3.07 3.99 13.55
CA THR A 13 -2.01 3.45 14.41
C THR A 13 -1.02 2.59 13.61
N GLN A 14 0.25 2.59 14.02
CA GLN A 14 1.27 1.73 13.40
C GLN A 14 0.92 0.24 13.46
N SER A 15 0.21 -0.20 14.51
CA SER A 15 -0.27 -1.58 14.63
C SER A 15 -1.29 -1.92 13.55
N ALA A 16 -2.28 -1.04 13.33
CA ALA A 16 -3.29 -1.23 12.29
C ALA A 16 -2.65 -1.26 10.89
N VAL A 17 -1.74 -0.32 10.60
CA VAL A 17 -1.00 -0.30 9.33
C VAL A 17 -0.15 -1.55 9.15
N SER A 18 0.57 -2.00 10.19
CA SER A 18 1.38 -3.22 10.13
C SER A 18 0.53 -4.46 9.84
N HIS A 19 -0.66 -4.55 10.43
CA HIS A 19 -1.59 -5.63 10.17
C HIS A 19 -2.05 -5.64 8.70
N GLN A 20 -2.46 -4.49 8.17
CA GLN A 20 -2.89 -4.38 6.77
C GLN A 20 -1.73 -4.67 5.80
N LEU A 21 -0.53 -4.14 6.05
CA LEU A 21 0.65 -4.42 5.23
C LEU A 21 1.03 -5.90 5.26
N ARG A 22 0.81 -6.61 6.37
CA ARG A 22 1.00 -8.06 6.44
C ARG A 22 0.04 -8.79 5.53
N VAL A 23 -1.25 -8.43 5.53
CA VAL A 23 -2.27 -9.02 4.65
C VAL A 23 -1.92 -8.76 3.18
N LEU A 24 -1.57 -7.52 2.83
CA LEU A 24 -1.19 -7.17 1.46
C LEU A 24 0.06 -7.93 1.01
N ARG A 25 1.05 -8.10 1.89
CA ARG A 25 2.26 -8.87 1.60
C ARG A 25 1.96 -10.36 1.39
N GLN A 26 1.04 -10.94 2.18
CA GLN A 26 0.65 -12.34 2.04
C GLN A 26 -0.06 -12.64 0.72
N ASN A 27 -0.56 -11.61 0.04
CA ASN A 27 -1.21 -11.70 -1.26
C ASN A 27 -0.34 -11.12 -2.39
N ASP A 28 0.97 -10.96 -2.15
CA ASP A 28 1.95 -10.47 -3.14
C ASP A 28 1.60 -9.10 -3.75
N LEU A 29 0.87 -8.25 -3.02
CA LEU A 29 0.51 -6.90 -3.47
C LEU A 29 1.56 -5.85 -3.12
N VAL A 30 2.33 -6.10 -2.06
CA VAL A 30 3.38 -5.20 -1.59
C VAL A 30 4.64 -5.98 -1.26
N LYS A 31 5.78 -5.35 -1.52
CA LYS A 31 7.09 -5.81 -1.09
C LYS A 31 7.66 -4.88 -0.04
N TYR A 32 8.68 -5.37 0.65
CA TYR A 32 9.42 -4.60 1.62
C TYR A 32 10.92 -4.73 1.39
N ARG A 33 11.65 -3.71 1.80
CA ARG A 33 13.10 -3.73 1.90
C ARG A 33 13.50 -3.20 3.27
N LYS A 34 14.60 -3.73 3.80
CA LYS A 34 15.14 -3.31 5.09
C LYS A 34 16.39 -2.47 4.84
N GLU A 35 16.41 -1.26 5.40
CA GLU A 35 17.60 -0.40 5.39
C GLU A 35 17.91 -0.05 6.86
N GLY A 36 19.01 -0.62 7.37
CA GLY A 36 19.37 -0.52 8.78
C GLY A 36 18.30 -1.13 9.70
N LYS A 37 17.72 -0.30 10.57
CA LYS A 37 16.64 -0.70 11.51
C LYS A 37 15.24 -0.46 10.94
N THR A 38 15.12 0.22 9.80
CA THR A 38 13.84 0.66 9.24
C THR A 38 13.40 -0.26 8.10
N VAL A 39 12.09 -0.56 8.05
CA VAL A 39 11.47 -1.33 6.97
C VAL A 39 10.68 -0.38 6.09
N TYR A 40 10.94 -0.43 4.78
CA TYR A 40 10.26 0.34 3.77
C TYR A 40 9.41 -0.55 2.89
N TYR A 41 8.17 -0.13 2.63
CA TYR A 41 7.22 -0.81 1.76
C TYR A 41 7.05 -0.09 0.42
N SER A 42 6.75 -0.87 -0.61
CA SER A 42 6.36 -0.44 -1.96
C SER A 42 5.41 -1.46 -2.59
N LEU A 43 4.74 -1.10 -3.70
CA LEU A 43 4.03 -2.08 -4.52
C LEU A 43 4.99 -3.18 -5.00
N ASP A 44 4.45 -4.39 -5.19
CA ASP A 44 5.25 -5.55 -5.58
C ASP A 44 5.87 -5.36 -6.98
N ASP A 45 5.04 -5.07 -7.97
CA ASP A 45 5.47 -4.82 -9.35
C ASP A 45 4.59 -3.80 -10.09
N SER A 46 4.91 -3.57 -11.37
CA SER A 46 4.15 -2.70 -12.26
C SER A 46 2.76 -3.24 -12.61
N HIS A 47 2.53 -4.56 -12.54
CA HIS A 47 1.23 -5.14 -12.80
C HIS A 47 0.23 -4.77 -11.70
N VAL A 48 0.65 -4.83 -10.42
CA VAL A 48 -0.18 -4.40 -9.29
C VAL A 48 -0.56 -2.92 -9.42
N GLU A 49 0.41 -2.07 -9.78
CA GLU A 49 0.16 -0.65 -10.02
C GLU A 49 -0.86 -0.43 -11.14
N ASN A 50 -0.71 -1.15 -12.27
CA ASN A 50 -1.61 -1.05 -13.41
C ASN A 50 -3.04 -1.47 -13.04
N VAL A 51 -3.22 -2.57 -12.31
CA VAL A 51 -4.55 -3.04 -11.88
C VAL A 51 -5.22 -2.02 -10.97
N LEU A 52 -4.49 -1.49 -9.98
CA LEU A 52 -5.02 -0.47 -9.08
C LEU A 52 -5.40 0.80 -9.84
N ARG A 53 -4.56 1.25 -10.78
CA ARG A 53 -4.85 2.42 -11.63
C ARG A 53 -6.13 2.20 -12.43
N GLN A 54 -6.27 1.07 -13.11
CA GLN A 54 -7.47 0.74 -13.88
C GLN A 54 -8.73 0.68 -13.00
N GLY A 55 -8.64 0.08 -11.81
CA GLY A 55 -9.75 0.03 -10.85
C GLY A 55 -10.18 1.41 -10.38
N ILE A 56 -9.22 2.29 -10.05
CA ILE A 56 -9.48 3.68 -9.64
C ILE A 56 -10.14 4.47 -10.78
N GLU A 57 -9.61 4.38 -12.01
CA GLU A 57 -10.20 5.06 -13.16
C GLU A 57 -11.61 4.54 -13.47
N HIS A 58 -11.86 3.23 -13.35
CA HIS A 58 -13.19 2.66 -13.51
C HIS A 58 -14.19 3.21 -12.47
N ILE A 59 -13.78 3.33 -11.20
CA ILE A 59 -14.63 3.90 -10.15
C ILE A 59 -14.94 5.37 -10.42
N LYS A 60 -13.95 6.15 -10.87
CA LYS A 60 -14.14 7.56 -11.24
C LYS A 60 -15.10 7.70 -12.43
N HIS A 61 -14.93 6.89 -13.48
CA HIS A 61 -15.83 6.92 -14.64
C HIS A 61 -17.27 6.50 -14.28
N LYS A 62 -17.46 5.57 -13.34
CA LYS A 62 -18.79 5.15 -12.88
C LYS A 62 -19.44 6.12 -11.88
N LYS A 63 -18.65 6.84 -11.09
CA LYS A 63 -19.12 7.92 -10.22
C LYS A 63 -18.99 9.24 -10.99
N GLY A 64 -19.87 9.47 -11.96
CA GLY A 64 -19.92 10.74 -12.69
C GLY A 64 -19.95 11.93 -11.72
N TYR A 65 -18.85 12.69 -11.70
CA TYR A 65 -18.78 14.12 -11.40
C TYR A 65 -18.33 14.80 -12.69
#